data_AF-A0AAV9H5D2-F1
#
_entry.id   AF-A0AAV9H5D2-F1
#
_cell.length_a   1.000
_cell.length_b   1.000
_cell.length_c   1.000
_cell.angle_alpha   90.00
_cell.angle_beta   90.00
_cell.angle_gamma   90.00
#
_symmetry.space_group_name_H-M   'P 1'
#
loop_
_entity.id
_entity.type
_entity.pdbx_description
1 polymer ?
#
loop_
_entity_poly.entity_id
_entity_poly.type
_entity_poly.pdbx_seq_one_letter_code
_entity_poly.pdbx_strand_id
1 'polypeptide(L)'
;MVHLSSLLVIAGCLASLASASPAEIPTEYPNIVPGSPGDKTLEGKTLYPLEWRGVLEAGKPEVYLKGETFEDIEKQAKALNPKYTIFAPRNATAEAEARASREKKMKSGESLLLSSRQTQATHCGWPPTWAAANDYWAVWDGVYYLQSITGDCRANPGPGACGRVSCSWDNAIYYCNDNHVEHWEPCRWIGDVAGNIADSCWWYNGVGFSVLGQAFDYRNWNTIVAWGDC
;
A
#
# COMPACT_ATOMS: atom_id res chain seq x y z
N MET A 1 80.02 -4.89 -23.97
CA MET A 1 79.70 -3.47 -24.14
C MET A 1 78.53 -3.37 -25.10
N VAL A 2 77.33 -3.05 -24.58
CA VAL A 2 76.47 -1.92 -24.96
C VAL A 2 75.30 -1.96 -23.98
N HIS A 3 75.21 -0.94 -23.14
CA HIS A 3 74.06 -0.61 -22.31
C HIS A 3 72.90 -0.17 -23.21
N LEU A 4 71.66 -0.55 -22.90
CA LEU A 4 70.50 0.29 -23.19
C LEU A 4 69.34 0.01 -22.23
N SER A 5 69.12 1.00 -21.38
CA SER A 5 68.00 1.19 -20.46
C SER A 5 66.67 1.23 -21.22
N SER A 6 65.65 0.54 -20.73
CA SER A 6 64.27 0.70 -21.21
C SER A 6 63.41 1.33 -20.11
N LEU A 7 62.94 2.53 -20.43
CA LEU A 7 62.07 3.39 -19.63
C LEU A 7 60.63 2.87 -19.60
N LEU A 8 60.02 3.08 -18.44
CA LEU A 8 58.62 2.90 -18.11
C LEU A 8 57.74 3.84 -18.97
N VAL A 9 56.65 3.32 -19.56
CA VAL A 9 55.53 4.14 -20.08
C VAL A 9 54.26 3.67 -19.39
N ILE A 10 53.76 4.45 -18.44
CA ILE A 10 52.45 4.27 -17.84
C ILE A 10 51.43 4.97 -18.73
N ALA A 11 50.61 4.19 -19.44
CA ALA A 11 49.46 4.72 -20.17
C ALA A 11 48.33 5.03 -19.18
N GLY A 12 48.01 6.31 -18.99
CA GLY A 12 46.85 6.74 -18.21
C GLY A 12 45.55 6.56 -18.98
N CYS A 13 44.62 5.78 -18.43
CA CYS A 13 43.22 5.74 -18.88
C CYS A 13 42.47 6.93 -18.26
N LEU A 14 42.22 7.97 -19.05
CA LEU A 14 41.23 9.00 -18.73
C LEU A 14 39.84 8.45 -19.05
N ALA A 15 39.05 8.13 -18.02
CA ALA A 15 37.62 7.84 -18.18
C ALA A 15 36.86 9.17 -18.33
N SER A 16 36.22 9.36 -19.48
CA SER A 16 35.39 10.52 -19.77
C SER A 16 34.06 10.38 -19.02
N LEU A 17 33.76 11.29 -18.10
CA LEU A 17 32.44 11.40 -17.47
C LEU A 17 31.47 12.00 -18.49
N ALA A 18 30.55 11.19 -19.02
CA ALA A 18 29.40 11.69 -19.76
C ALA A 18 28.37 12.26 -18.76
N SER A 19 28.10 13.56 -18.84
CA SER A 19 27.04 14.22 -18.10
C SER A 19 25.67 13.79 -18.64
N ALA A 20 24.86 13.11 -17.83
CA ALA A 20 23.46 12.85 -18.14
C ALA A 20 22.65 14.16 -18.07
N SER A 21 21.89 14.46 -19.13
CA SER A 21 20.89 15.52 -19.13
C SER A 21 19.70 15.14 -18.25
N PRO A 22 19.07 16.07 -17.52
CA PRO A 22 17.82 15.78 -16.82
C PRO A 22 16.71 15.44 -17.83
N ALA A 23 15.96 14.38 -17.54
CA ALA A 23 14.83 13.95 -18.34
C ALA A 23 13.66 14.95 -18.17
N GLU A 24 13.08 15.39 -19.28
CA GLU A 24 11.87 16.23 -19.31
C GLU A 24 10.63 15.40 -18.94
N ILE A 25 9.74 15.99 -18.12
CA ILE A 25 8.50 15.37 -17.64
C ILE A 25 7.40 15.56 -18.71
N PRO A 26 6.76 14.50 -19.24
CA PRO A 26 5.66 14.62 -20.19
C PRO A 26 4.38 15.15 -19.52
N THR A 27 3.71 16.11 -20.16
CA THR A 27 2.59 16.90 -19.61
C THR A 27 1.21 16.54 -20.18
N GLU A 28 0.91 15.28 -20.48
CA GLU A 28 -0.46 14.91 -20.90
C GLU A 28 -0.80 13.45 -20.58
N TYR A 29 -1.87 13.23 -19.79
CA TYR A 29 -2.41 11.91 -19.46
C TYR A 29 -3.66 11.61 -20.31
N PRO A 30 -3.75 10.45 -20.97
CA PRO A 30 -4.91 10.11 -21.80
C PRO A 30 -6.11 9.64 -20.99
N ASN A 31 -7.31 10.10 -21.39
CA ASN A 31 -8.61 9.75 -20.84
C ASN A 31 -9.00 8.28 -21.15
N ILE A 32 -9.55 7.53 -20.17
CA ILE A 32 -10.15 6.20 -20.39
C ILE A 32 -11.48 6.08 -19.62
N VAL A 33 -12.51 5.55 -20.30
CA VAL A 33 -13.86 5.16 -19.79
C VAL A 33 -14.04 3.64 -20.02
N PRO A 34 -15.06 2.94 -19.45
CA PRO A 34 -14.87 1.95 -18.39
C PRO A 34 -15.26 0.50 -18.78
N GLY A 35 -14.84 -0.48 -17.96
CA GLY A 35 -15.42 -1.82 -17.94
C GLY A 35 -14.45 -2.93 -17.49
N SER A 36 -14.69 -3.50 -16.31
CA SER A 36 -14.12 -4.76 -15.78
C SER A 36 -14.20 -5.89 -16.83
N PRO A 37 -13.10 -6.62 -17.14
CA PRO A 37 -12.60 -7.69 -16.28
C PRO A 37 -11.06 -7.71 -16.16
N GLY A 38 -10.58 -7.92 -14.93
CA GLY A 38 -9.17 -7.84 -14.57
C GLY A 38 -8.84 -6.40 -14.21
N ASP A 39 -8.59 -6.18 -12.93
CA ASP A 39 -8.08 -4.93 -12.39
C ASP A 39 -6.75 -4.60 -13.10
N LYS A 40 -6.82 -3.84 -14.20
CA LYS A 40 -5.64 -3.49 -15.03
C LYS A 40 -4.73 -2.45 -14.34
N THR A 41 -4.93 -2.18 -13.06
CA THR A 41 -4.32 -1.02 -12.38
C THR A 41 -3.17 -1.36 -11.45
N LEU A 42 -2.96 -2.66 -11.19
CA LEU A 42 -1.81 -3.21 -10.46
C LEU A 42 -1.03 -4.18 -11.35
N GLU A 43 -0.55 -3.69 -12.49
CA GLU A 43 0.27 -4.47 -13.42
C GLU A 43 1.40 -5.20 -12.69
N GLY A 44 1.55 -6.50 -12.98
CA GLY A 44 2.54 -7.36 -12.35
C GLY A 44 2.12 -7.96 -11.00
N LYS A 45 0.92 -7.65 -10.50
CA LYS A 45 0.35 -8.29 -9.31
C LYS A 45 -0.77 -9.28 -9.67
N THR A 46 -0.92 -10.30 -8.85
CA THR A 46 -2.01 -11.28 -8.91
C THR A 46 -2.95 -11.04 -7.75
N LEU A 47 -4.21 -10.71 -8.03
CA LEU A 47 -5.22 -10.51 -7.00
C LEU A 47 -5.83 -11.85 -6.58
N TYR A 48 -5.94 -12.04 -5.27
CA TYR A 48 -6.60 -13.17 -4.63
C TYR A 48 -7.83 -12.66 -3.86
N PRO A 49 -8.84 -13.53 -3.63
CA PRO A 49 -9.94 -13.21 -2.75
C PRO A 49 -9.46 -12.77 -1.37
N LEU A 50 -10.27 -11.97 -0.69
CA LEU A 50 -10.00 -11.56 0.67
C LEU A 50 -10.12 -12.77 1.59
N GLU A 51 -9.11 -12.99 2.42
CA GLU A 51 -9.07 -14.08 3.38
C GLU A 51 -8.75 -13.54 4.77
N TRP A 52 -9.47 -14.07 5.75
CA TRP A 52 -9.44 -13.61 7.12
C TRP A 52 -9.45 -14.79 8.09
N ARG A 53 -8.80 -14.61 9.24
CA ARG A 53 -8.88 -15.56 10.35
C ARG A 53 -9.05 -14.84 11.68
N GLY A 54 -9.70 -15.52 12.61
CA GLY A 54 -9.84 -15.03 13.97
C GLY A 54 -10.59 -15.98 14.89
N VAL A 55 -10.59 -15.64 16.18
CA VAL A 55 -11.28 -16.41 17.22
C VAL A 55 -12.65 -15.79 17.48
N LEU A 56 -13.72 -16.52 17.15
CA LEU A 56 -15.10 -16.03 17.28
C LEU A 56 -15.66 -16.12 18.70
N GLU A 57 -15.05 -16.93 19.57
CA GLU A 57 -15.46 -17.14 20.95
C GLU A 57 -14.23 -17.51 21.79
N ALA A 58 -14.08 -16.89 22.96
CA ALA A 58 -12.93 -17.12 23.83
C ALA A 58 -12.76 -18.62 24.17
N GLY A 59 -11.57 -19.16 23.96
CA GLY A 59 -11.26 -20.57 24.21
C GLY A 59 -11.69 -21.54 23.11
N LYS A 60 -12.26 -21.05 21.99
CA LYS A 60 -12.49 -21.86 20.78
C LYS A 60 -11.31 -21.75 19.81
N PRO A 61 -11.14 -22.73 18.90
CA PRO A 61 -10.19 -22.61 17.79
C PRO A 61 -10.48 -21.40 16.91
N GLU A 62 -9.44 -20.93 16.24
CA GLU A 62 -9.53 -19.94 15.17
C GLU A 62 -10.31 -20.51 13.97
N VAL A 63 -11.07 -19.65 13.29
CA VAL A 63 -11.75 -19.97 12.03
C VAL A 63 -11.07 -19.25 10.88
N TYR A 64 -11.23 -19.81 9.68
CA TYR A 64 -10.71 -19.27 8.43
C TYR A 64 -11.89 -19.00 7.49
N LEU A 65 -12.04 -17.74 7.06
CA LEU A 65 -13.15 -17.26 6.25
C LEU A 65 -12.61 -16.57 4.99
N LYS A 66 -13.39 -16.59 3.91
CA LYS A 66 -13.02 -15.98 2.63
C LYS A 66 -14.20 -15.22 2.04
N GLY A 67 -13.97 -14.07 1.43
CA GLY A 67 -15.04 -13.25 0.83
C GLY A 67 -14.52 -12.35 -0.27
N GLU A 68 -15.44 -11.62 -0.90
CA GLU A 68 -15.06 -10.51 -1.79
C GLU A 68 -14.88 -9.22 -0.98
N THR A 69 -15.61 -9.07 0.13
CA THR A 69 -15.46 -7.97 1.10
C THR A 69 -15.44 -8.47 2.56
N PHE A 70 -15.12 -7.58 3.51
CA PHE A 70 -15.25 -7.95 4.93
C PHE A 70 -16.71 -8.06 5.38
N GLU A 71 -17.67 -7.45 4.69
CA GLU A 71 -19.10 -7.67 4.95
C GLU A 71 -19.50 -9.13 4.65
N ASP A 72 -18.91 -9.76 3.63
CA ASP A 72 -19.08 -11.20 3.37
C ASP A 72 -18.48 -12.05 4.50
N ILE A 73 -17.31 -11.66 4.99
CA ILE A 73 -16.65 -12.33 6.11
C ILE A 73 -17.46 -12.15 7.39
N GLU A 74 -17.99 -10.96 7.66
CA GLU A 74 -18.86 -10.66 8.80
C GLU A 74 -20.14 -11.51 8.76
N LYS A 75 -20.74 -11.67 7.58
CA LYS A 75 -21.91 -12.54 7.39
C LYS A 75 -21.57 -14.00 7.73
N GLN A 76 -20.41 -14.49 7.31
CA GLN A 76 -19.94 -15.84 7.65
C GLN A 76 -19.63 -15.98 9.15
N ALA A 77 -18.95 -15.00 9.74
CA ALA A 77 -18.64 -14.98 11.17
C ALA A 77 -19.91 -14.99 12.02
N LYS A 78 -20.92 -14.20 11.65
CA LYS A 78 -22.25 -14.19 12.30
C LYS A 78 -23.04 -15.47 12.09
N ALA A 79 -22.86 -16.17 10.97
CA ALA A 79 -23.48 -17.49 10.77
C ALA A 79 -22.91 -18.53 11.75
N LEU A 80 -21.64 -18.40 12.14
CA LEU A 80 -20.99 -19.28 13.11
C LEU A 80 -21.21 -18.84 14.57
N ASN A 81 -21.22 -17.53 14.83
CA ASN A 81 -21.53 -16.94 16.13
C ASN A 81 -22.34 -15.64 15.93
N PRO A 82 -23.69 -15.67 16.04
CA PRO A 82 -24.55 -14.52 15.77
C PRO A 82 -24.30 -13.27 16.63
N LYS A 83 -23.61 -13.41 17.77
CA LYS A 83 -23.26 -12.29 18.67
C LYS A 83 -21.89 -11.69 18.35
N TYR A 84 -21.08 -12.37 17.55
CA TYR A 84 -19.77 -11.88 17.17
C TYR A 84 -19.89 -10.82 16.08
N THR A 85 -18.91 -9.93 16.05
CA THR A 85 -18.69 -9.03 14.93
C THR A 85 -17.19 -8.90 14.72
N ILE A 86 -16.76 -8.91 13.46
CA ILE A 86 -15.37 -8.63 13.11
C ILE A 86 -15.05 -7.13 13.28
N PHE A 87 -16.06 -6.26 13.36
CA PHE A 87 -15.89 -4.82 13.45
C PHE A 87 -15.89 -4.32 14.90
N ALA A 88 -14.73 -3.85 15.34
CA ALA A 88 -14.60 -3.07 16.56
C ALA A 88 -15.32 -1.72 16.44
N PRO A 89 -15.86 -1.17 17.55
CA PRO A 89 -16.51 0.13 17.55
C PRO A 89 -15.56 1.24 17.05
N ARG A 90 -16.04 2.02 16.09
CA ARG A 90 -15.37 3.23 15.60
C ARG A 90 -15.68 4.43 16.48
N ASN A 91 -14.70 5.34 16.62
CA ASN A 91 -14.88 6.58 17.37
C ASN A 91 -14.94 7.76 16.38
N ALA A 92 -16.14 8.06 15.90
CA ALA A 92 -16.37 9.09 14.89
C ALA A 92 -15.85 10.47 15.30
N THR A 93 -15.92 10.83 16.59
CA THR A 93 -15.36 12.09 17.09
C THR A 93 -13.84 12.11 16.98
N ALA A 94 -13.17 11.04 17.43
CA ALA A 94 -11.72 10.95 17.35
C ALA A 94 -11.22 10.93 15.88
N GLU A 95 -11.94 10.24 15.00
CA GLU A 95 -11.65 10.21 13.56
C GLU A 95 -11.83 11.60 12.91
N ALA A 96 -12.89 12.33 13.26
CA ALA A 96 -13.12 13.69 12.79
C ALA A 96 -12.06 14.68 13.28
N GLU A 97 -11.67 14.59 14.56
CA GLU A 97 -10.57 15.37 15.14
C GLU A 97 -9.24 15.07 14.45
N ALA A 98 -8.96 13.79 14.18
CA ALA A 98 -7.76 13.36 13.47
C ALA A 98 -7.75 13.86 12.02
N ARG A 99 -8.89 13.82 11.33
CA ARG A 99 -9.07 14.38 9.98
C ARG A 99 -8.78 15.88 9.96
N ALA A 100 -9.38 16.64 10.87
CA ALA A 100 -9.18 18.09 10.98
C ALA A 100 -7.71 18.45 11.28
N SER A 101 -7.06 17.67 12.15
CA SER A 101 -5.63 17.82 12.46
C SER A 101 -4.74 17.59 11.24
N ARG A 102 -5.01 16.54 10.45
CA ARG A 102 -4.28 16.26 9.20
C ARG A 102 -4.47 17.35 8.17
N GLU A 103 -5.71 17.80 7.95
CA GLU A 103 -5.99 18.88 7.01
C GLU A 103 -5.22 20.15 7.36
N LYS A 104 -5.13 20.50 8.66
CA LYS A 104 -4.34 21.63 9.13
C LYS A 104 -2.85 21.46 8.81
N LYS A 105 -2.28 20.28 9.05
CA LYS A 105 -0.86 19.98 8.77
C LYS A 105 -0.53 19.99 7.28
N MET A 106 -1.41 19.45 6.43
CA MET A 106 -1.27 19.53 4.97
C MET A 106 -1.21 20.99 4.51
N LYS A 107 -2.10 21.85 5.03
CA LYS A 107 -2.13 23.28 4.69
C LYS A 107 -0.89 24.03 5.17
N SER A 108 -0.26 23.60 6.26
CA SER A 108 0.97 24.20 6.77
C SER A 108 2.25 23.64 6.13
N GLY A 109 2.15 22.63 5.26
CA GLY A 109 3.31 21.94 4.69
C GLY A 109 4.14 21.19 5.75
N GLU A 110 3.54 20.89 6.90
CA GLU A 110 4.21 20.15 7.97
C GLU A 110 4.26 18.67 7.60
N SER A 111 5.39 18.01 7.89
CA SER A 111 5.54 16.58 7.70
C SER A 111 4.46 15.83 8.49
N LEU A 112 3.63 15.07 7.78
CA LEU A 112 2.63 14.18 8.35
C LEU A 112 3.22 12.84 8.83
N LEU A 113 4.52 12.62 8.61
CA LEU A 113 5.19 11.38 8.96
C LEU A 113 5.05 11.10 10.45
N LEU A 114 4.22 10.10 10.78
CA LEU A 114 4.18 9.58 12.12
C LEU A 114 5.51 8.86 12.39
N SER A 115 6.28 9.36 13.35
CA SER A 115 7.50 8.71 13.82
C SER A 115 7.18 7.46 14.64
N SER A 116 6.57 6.43 14.04
CA SER A 116 6.45 5.15 14.73
C SER A 116 6.28 3.93 13.82
N ARG A 117 7.39 3.16 13.74
CA ARG A 117 7.47 1.68 13.75
C ARG A 117 7.23 0.92 12.43
N GLN A 118 8.36 0.41 11.94
CA GLN A 118 8.58 -0.87 11.23
C GLN A 118 8.14 -1.04 9.77
N THR A 119 8.03 0.04 8.99
CA THR A 119 8.23 -0.07 7.53
C THR A 119 9.71 0.12 7.21
N GLN A 120 10.29 -0.75 6.40
CA GLN A 120 11.69 -0.67 5.98
C GLN A 120 11.86 0.39 4.89
N ALA A 121 10.89 0.49 3.99
CA ALA A 121 10.87 1.46 2.90
C ALA A 121 9.43 1.79 2.51
N THR A 122 9.15 3.08 2.35
CA THR A 122 7.92 3.59 1.72
C THR A 122 8.30 4.20 0.38
N HIS A 123 7.76 3.65 -0.70
CA HIS A 123 7.98 4.08 -2.07
C HIS A 123 6.75 4.84 -2.56
N CYS A 124 6.90 6.12 -2.82
CA CYS A 124 5.82 6.95 -3.35
C CYS A 124 5.89 7.01 -4.88
N GLY A 125 4.72 6.96 -5.54
CA GLY A 125 4.61 7.07 -7.00
C GLY A 125 5.18 5.89 -7.79
N TRP A 126 5.44 4.74 -7.15
CA TRP A 126 6.08 3.58 -7.78
C TRP A 126 5.22 2.31 -7.75
N PRO A 127 5.23 1.51 -8.85
CA PRO A 127 5.70 1.88 -10.18
C PRO A 127 4.81 2.97 -10.80
N PRO A 128 5.38 3.82 -11.68
CA PRO A 128 4.65 4.94 -12.29
C PRO A 128 3.56 4.49 -13.27
N THR A 129 3.49 3.19 -13.58
CA THR A 129 2.44 2.61 -14.43
C THR A 129 1.14 2.35 -13.67
N TRP A 130 1.17 2.33 -12.33
CA TRP A 130 -0.05 2.17 -11.54
C TRP A 130 -0.82 3.48 -11.48
N ALA A 131 -2.15 3.38 -11.57
CA ALA A 131 -3.03 4.52 -11.38
C ALA A 131 -3.08 4.88 -9.88
N ALA A 132 -3.06 6.19 -9.60
CA ALA A 132 -3.14 6.69 -8.24
C ALA A 132 -4.57 6.60 -7.70
N ALA A 133 -4.69 6.35 -6.40
CA ALA A 133 -5.91 6.62 -5.66
C ALA A 133 -6.22 8.12 -5.81
N ASN A 134 -7.44 8.46 -6.21
CA ASN A 134 -7.80 9.80 -6.64
C ASN A 134 -8.26 10.73 -5.50
N ASP A 135 -8.55 10.18 -4.32
CA ASP A 135 -9.01 10.92 -3.14
C ASP A 135 -8.31 10.44 -1.86
N TYR A 136 -7.36 11.25 -1.38
CA TYR A 136 -6.67 11.10 -0.09
C TYR A 136 -7.62 10.81 1.07
N TRP A 137 -8.81 11.42 1.07
CA TRP A 137 -9.75 11.25 2.17
C TRP A 137 -10.49 9.91 2.13
N ALA A 138 -10.81 9.42 0.93
CA ALA A 138 -11.37 8.08 0.77
C ALA A 138 -10.35 7.00 1.16
N VAL A 139 -9.05 7.22 0.90
CA VAL A 139 -7.97 6.35 1.42
C VAL A 139 -8.01 6.30 2.95
N TRP A 140 -8.14 7.45 3.63
CA TRP A 140 -8.24 7.49 5.09
C TRP A 140 -9.50 6.81 5.65
N ASP A 141 -10.63 6.89 4.95
CA ASP A 141 -11.82 6.13 5.32
C ASP A 141 -11.55 4.61 5.26
N GLY A 142 -10.80 4.16 4.24
CA GLY A 142 -10.30 2.79 4.14
C GLY A 142 -9.33 2.41 5.28
N VAL A 143 -8.46 3.33 5.69
CA VAL A 143 -7.55 3.14 6.85
C VAL A 143 -8.36 2.93 8.13
N TYR A 144 -9.31 3.81 8.43
CA TYR A 144 -10.15 3.68 9.63
C TYR A 144 -11.03 2.42 9.59
N TYR A 145 -11.51 2.04 8.41
CA TYR A 145 -12.23 0.80 8.20
C TYR A 145 -11.36 -0.42 8.55
N LEU A 146 -10.14 -0.52 8.01
CA LEU A 146 -9.20 -1.59 8.34
C LEU A 146 -8.82 -1.61 9.82
N GLN A 147 -8.64 -0.43 10.43
CA GLN A 147 -8.36 -0.31 11.86
C GLN A 147 -9.51 -0.81 12.75
N SER A 148 -10.74 -0.80 12.24
CA SER A 148 -11.90 -1.36 12.93
C SER A 148 -11.99 -2.88 12.80
N ILE A 149 -11.28 -3.52 11.87
CA ILE A 149 -11.38 -4.97 11.68
C ILE A 149 -10.48 -5.70 12.68
N THR A 150 -11.11 -6.56 13.47
CA THR A 150 -10.44 -7.51 14.37
C THR A 150 -9.95 -8.73 13.58
N GLY A 151 -9.00 -9.50 14.13
CA GLY A 151 -8.44 -10.66 13.45
C GLY A 151 -7.39 -10.32 12.39
N ASP A 152 -6.95 -11.36 11.67
CA ASP A 152 -5.82 -11.28 10.76
C ASP A 152 -6.27 -11.41 9.31
N CYS A 153 -5.62 -10.64 8.45
CA CYS A 153 -5.73 -10.64 7.01
C CYS A 153 -4.61 -11.49 6.41
N ARG A 154 -4.92 -12.25 5.37
CA ARG A 154 -3.92 -13.06 4.66
C ARG A 154 -3.33 -12.33 3.45
N ALA A 155 -2.04 -12.52 3.24
CA ALA A 155 -1.43 -12.40 1.92
C ALA A 155 -1.02 -13.79 1.42
N ASN A 156 -1.48 -14.15 0.22
CA ASN A 156 -1.18 -15.44 -0.41
C ASN A 156 0.31 -15.54 -0.77
N PRO A 157 0.88 -16.76 -0.94
CA PRO A 157 2.25 -16.93 -1.43
C PRO A 157 2.48 -16.19 -2.77
N GLY A 158 3.55 -15.39 -2.82
CA GLY A 158 3.96 -14.60 -3.97
C GLY A 158 5.04 -15.26 -4.86
N PRO A 159 5.75 -14.46 -5.67
CA PRO A 159 5.80 -13.00 -5.62
C PRO A 159 4.58 -12.30 -6.22
N GLY A 160 4.26 -11.10 -5.75
CA GLY A 160 3.20 -10.26 -6.30
C GLY A 160 1.77 -10.71 -5.99
N ALA A 161 1.57 -11.59 -5.01
CA ALA A 161 0.24 -12.01 -4.60
C ALA A 161 -0.37 -10.97 -3.65
N CYS A 162 -1.55 -10.47 -4.00
CA CYS A 162 -2.20 -9.38 -3.28
C CYS A 162 -3.67 -9.72 -2.98
N GLY A 163 -4.17 -9.31 -1.83
CA GLY A 163 -5.59 -9.24 -1.53
C GLY A 163 -6.02 -7.78 -1.45
N ARG A 164 -7.16 -7.43 -2.06
CA ARG A 164 -7.76 -6.11 -1.89
C ARG A 164 -8.51 -6.07 -0.55
N VAL A 165 -7.95 -5.34 0.42
CA VAL A 165 -8.47 -5.30 1.79
C VAL A 165 -9.36 -4.09 2.05
N SER A 166 -9.30 -3.07 1.19
CA SER A 166 -10.28 -1.98 1.19
C SER A 166 -10.44 -1.45 -0.23
N CYS A 167 -11.65 -1.05 -0.60
CA CYS A 167 -11.95 -0.41 -1.88
C CYS A 167 -13.15 0.52 -1.68
N SER A 168 -12.99 1.80 -2.00
CA SER A 168 -14.10 2.75 -2.02
C SER A 168 -13.80 3.90 -2.98
N TRP A 169 -14.77 4.27 -3.83
CA TRP A 169 -14.67 5.42 -4.75
C TRP A 169 -13.40 5.41 -5.61
N ASP A 170 -13.02 4.28 -6.18
CA ASP A 170 -11.76 4.10 -6.93
C ASP A 170 -10.47 4.17 -6.09
N ASN A 171 -10.56 4.12 -4.76
CA ASN A 171 -9.41 4.16 -3.86
C ASN A 171 -9.28 2.80 -3.16
N ALA A 172 -8.17 2.10 -3.40
CA ALA A 172 -7.97 0.76 -2.89
C ALA A 172 -6.71 0.64 -2.04
N ILE A 173 -6.82 -0.23 -1.02
CA ILE A 173 -5.72 -0.67 -0.18
C ILE A 173 -5.53 -2.16 -0.42
N TYR A 174 -4.31 -2.54 -0.75
CA TYR A 174 -3.94 -3.92 -1.04
C TYR A 174 -2.94 -4.41 -0.02
N TYR A 175 -3.11 -5.64 0.43
CA TYR A 175 -2.14 -6.36 1.23
C TYR A 175 -1.47 -7.43 0.39
N CYS A 176 -0.16 -7.31 0.24
CA CYS A 176 0.62 -8.02 -0.74
C CYS A 176 1.80 -8.74 -0.13
N ASN A 177 2.24 -9.76 -0.87
CA ASN A 177 3.34 -10.61 -0.49
C ASN A 177 4.27 -10.86 -1.68
N ASP A 178 5.55 -10.60 -1.47
CA ASP A 178 6.61 -10.90 -2.44
C ASP A 178 7.48 -12.13 -2.04
N ASN A 179 7.18 -12.79 -0.92
CA ASN A 179 7.76 -14.07 -0.49
C ASN A 179 6.99 -15.30 -1.02
N HIS A 180 7.61 -16.47 -0.99
CA HIS A 180 7.00 -17.75 -1.43
C HIS A 180 6.17 -18.47 -0.37
N VAL A 181 5.99 -17.89 0.81
CA VAL A 181 5.14 -18.44 1.88
C VAL A 181 3.99 -17.49 2.14
N GLU A 182 2.88 -17.99 2.67
CA GLU A 182 1.77 -17.13 3.08
C GLU A 182 2.14 -16.31 4.31
N HIS A 183 1.38 -15.25 4.56
CA HIS A 183 1.51 -14.48 5.79
C HIS A 183 0.21 -13.89 6.26
N TRP A 184 0.17 -13.67 7.56
CA TRP A 184 -1.00 -13.22 8.29
C TRP A 184 -0.59 -12.06 9.16
N GLU A 185 -1.31 -10.96 9.04
CA GLU A 185 -1.13 -9.78 9.89
C GLU A 185 -2.47 -9.26 10.36
N PRO A 186 -2.56 -8.67 11.56
CA PRO A 186 -3.77 -8.00 12.00
C PRO A 186 -4.24 -7.01 10.94
N CYS A 187 -5.52 -7.09 10.54
CA CYS A 187 -6.04 -6.20 9.50
C CYS A 187 -5.87 -4.72 9.85
N ARG A 188 -5.96 -4.40 11.14
CA ARG A 188 -5.68 -3.06 11.67
C ARG A 188 -4.28 -2.56 11.34
N TRP A 189 -3.28 -3.45 11.39
CA TRP A 189 -1.89 -3.09 11.15
C TRP A 189 -1.66 -2.73 9.68
N ILE A 190 -2.34 -3.42 8.76
CA ILE A 190 -2.36 -3.06 7.34
C ILE A 190 -2.94 -1.66 7.16
N GLY A 191 -4.01 -1.33 7.90
CA GLY A 191 -4.57 0.03 7.98
C GLY A 191 -3.54 1.05 8.46
N ASP A 192 -2.80 0.77 9.53
CA ASP A 192 -1.74 1.65 10.04
C ASP A 192 -0.65 1.91 8.96
N VAL A 193 -0.23 0.88 8.23
CA VAL A 193 0.75 1.01 7.14
C VAL A 193 0.16 1.83 5.98
N ALA A 194 -1.10 1.61 5.60
CA ALA A 194 -1.78 2.40 4.58
C ALA A 194 -1.91 3.88 4.98
N GLY A 195 -2.16 4.17 6.26
CA GLY A 195 -2.15 5.53 6.79
C GLY A 195 -0.79 6.21 6.66
N ASN A 196 0.30 5.48 6.92
CA ASN A 196 1.65 5.98 6.68
C ASN A 196 1.91 6.27 5.20
N ILE A 197 1.43 5.42 4.29
CA ILE A 197 1.51 5.67 2.85
C ILE A 197 0.71 6.92 2.49
N ALA A 198 -0.53 7.05 2.97
CA ALA A 198 -1.38 8.20 2.70
C ALA A 198 -0.71 9.50 3.15
N ASP A 199 -0.15 9.54 4.36
CA ASP A 199 0.52 10.72 4.91
C ASP A 199 1.87 11.05 4.22
N SER A 200 2.51 10.08 3.57
CA SER A 200 3.83 10.24 2.93
C SER A 200 3.77 10.44 1.42
N CYS A 201 2.79 9.84 0.74
CA CYS A 201 2.80 9.60 -0.69
C CYS A 201 1.61 10.27 -1.42
N TRP A 202 1.22 11.45 -0.94
CA TRP A 202 0.17 12.24 -1.55
C TRP A 202 0.73 13.41 -2.36
N TRP A 203 -0.01 13.85 -3.38
CA TRP A 203 0.26 15.08 -4.11
C TRP A 203 -1.03 15.74 -4.59
N TYR A 204 -0.97 17.05 -4.81
CA TYR A 204 -2.09 17.78 -5.42
C TYR A 204 -2.05 17.62 -6.95
N ASN A 205 -3.16 17.18 -7.54
CA ASN A 205 -3.26 16.90 -8.98
C ASN A 205 -4.00 18.00 -9.77
N GLY A 206 -4.31 19.15 -9.16
CA GLY A 206 -5.09 20.24 -9.77
C GLY A 206 -6.59 20.19 -9.46
N VAL A 207 -7.12 19.06 -8.99
CA VAL A 207 -8.52 18.89 -8.58
C VAL A 207 -8.63 18.52 -7.11
N GLY A 208 -7.80 17.57 -6.66
CA GLY A 208 -7.77 17.07 -5.29
C GLY A 208 -6.40 16.51 -4.95
N PHE A 209 -6.36 15.71 -3.88
CA PHE A 209 -5.14 15.04 -3.43
C PHE A 209 -5.19 13.57 -3.84
N SER A 210 -4.23 13.16 -4.66
CA SER A 210 -4.03 11.77 -5.05
C SER A 210 -3.01 11.08 -4.15
N VAL A 211 -3.09 9.76 -4.04
CA VAL A 211 -2.15 8.92 -3.28
C VAL A 211 -1.72 7.75 -4.14
N LEU A 212 -0.41 7.50 -4.21
CA LEU A 212 0.15 6.28 -4.78
C LEU A 212 1.39 5.92 -3.97
N GLY A 213 1.37 4.75 -3.35
CA GLY A 213 2.58 4.28 -2.71
C GLY A 213 2.52 2.84 -2.26
N GLN A 214 3.70 2.31 -1.98
CA GLN A 214 3.93 0.95 -1.52
C GLN A 214 4.88 0.99 -0.33
N ALA A 215 4.51 0.37 0.78
CA ALA A 215 5.38 0.26 1.94
C ALA A 215 5.69 -1.20 2.25
N PHE A 216 6.98 -1.51 2.34
CA PHE A 216 7.48 -2.83 2.71
C PHE A 216 7.78 -2.90 4.20
N ASP A 217 7.50 -4.06 4.79
CA ASP A 217 8.09 -4.44 6.06
C ASP A 217 9.45 -5.14 5.86
N TYR A 218 10.15 -5.43 6.96
CA TYR A 218 11.48 -6.07 6.95
C TYR A 218 11.46 -7.55 6.51
N ARG A 219 10.27 -8.12 6.28
CA ARG A 219 10.07 -9.52 5.90
C ARG A 219 9.54 -9.64 4.46
N ASN A 220 9.57 -8.57 3.65
CA ASN A 220 9.10 -8.51 2.26
C ASN A 220 7.58 -8.70 2.04
N TRP A 221 6.76 -8.40 3.05
CA TRP A 221 5.34 -8.15 2.86
C TRP A 221 5.13 -6.67 2.62
N ASN A 222 4.10 -6.29 1.87
CA ASN A 222 3.85 -4.88 1.61
C ASN A 222 2.38 -4.52 1.56
N THR A 223 2.12 -3.25 1.88
CA THR A 223 0.82 -2.61 1.65
C THR A 223 0.97 -1.66 0.47
N ILE A 224 -0.03 -1.63 -0.39
CA ILE A 224 -0.11 -0.70 -1.52
C ILE A 224 -1.37 0.14 -1.37
N VAL A 225 -1.25 1.45 -1.59
CA VAL A 225 -2.38 2.35 -1.84
C VAL A 225 -2.29 2.79 -3.29
N ALA A 226 -3.33 2.50 -4.06
CA ALA A 226 -3.44 2.81 -5.47
C ALA A 226 -4.92 2.91 -5.87
N TRP A 227 -5.17 3.20 -7.15
CA TRP A 227 -6.50 3.04 -7.74
C TRP A 227 -6.98 1.58 -7.59
N GLY A 228 -8.29 1.36 -7.54
CA GLY A 228 -8.87 0.04 -7.67
C GLY A 228 -10.30 0.12 -8.18
N ASP A 229 -10.72 -0.87 -8.97
CA ASP A 229 -12.10 -0.95 -9.49
C ASP A 229 -13.04 -1.34 -8.33
N CYS A 230 -13.65 -0.31 -7.73
CA CYS A 230 -14.66 -0.41 -6.68
C CYS A 230 -16.05 -0.15 -7.30
#